data_AF-A0A6D2XK61-F1
#
_entry.id   AF-A0A6D2XK61-F1
#
_cell.length_a   1.000
_cell.length_b   1.000
_cell.length_c   1.000
_cell.angle_alpha   90.00
_cell.angle_beta   90.00
_cell.angle_gamma   90.00
#
_symmetry.space_group_name_H-M   'P 1'
#
loop_
_entity.id
_entity.type
_entity.pdbx_description
1 polymer ?
#
loop_
_entity_poly.entity_id
_entity_poly.type
_entity_poly.pdbx_seq_one_letter_code
_entity_poly.pdbx_strand_id
1 'polypeptide(L)'
;MSLGIMEEEDLAEYFRLQYGERLLQMLQKLPNVEGASESPSIWLLEKKKETEIMHQTMVQKKKMFQRRMETLNLRWEELGVKEAQLKAHIQKSEQFIQENDQKRIRAMKKANKERELKCQHMQELTKHKQEMVALRLEHQRLSAKLKDYSIFNKYLEKVVENSEESRWAHIQNTAAKKTLLLGTIKMATLNLFQIVSKHLKEVTEVALEDTHKQLDMIQQFIQDRSDIWAEVKKKEQQRVRI
;
A
#
# COMPACT_ATOMS: atom_id res chain seq x y z
N MET A 1 141.44 4.61 57.78
CA MET A 1 142.58 5.20 58.52
C MET A 1 142.15 6.58 58.99
N SER A 2 142.35 6.83 60.29
CA SER A 2 142.25 8.06 61.10
C SER A 2 141.17 9.11 60.78
N LEU A 3 140.28 9.32 61.76
CA LEU A 3 139.40 10.49 61.87
C LEU A 3 140.22 11.77 62.14
N GLY A 4 139.81 12.85 61.48
CA GLY A 4 140.15 14.23 61.83
C GLY A 4 138.97 15.13 61.49
N ILE A 5 138.16 15.45 62.51
CA ILE A 5 137.32 16.63 62.73
C ILE A 5 136.81 17.37 61.46
N MET A 6 135.53 17.19 61.09
CA MET A 6 134.78 18.03 60.14
C MET A 6 133.36 18.30 60.70
N GLU A 7 132.86 19.52 60.49
CA GLU A 7 131.64 20.08 61.09
C GLU A 7 130.34 19.58 60.43
N GLU A 8 129.21 19.79 61.12
CA GLU A 8 127.85 19.35 60.74
C GLU A 8 127.38 19.86 59.35
N GLU A 9 127.95 20.98 58.89
CA GLU A 9 127.68 21.61 57.60
C GLU A 9 128.14 20.74 56.40
N ASP A 10 129.27 20.05 56.54
CA ASP A 10 129.89 19.28 55.45
C ASP A 10 129.19 17.94 55.20
N LEU A 11 128.54 17.36 56.22
CA LEU A 11 127.78 16.12 56.07
C LEU A 11 126.50 16.36 55.26
N ALA A 12 125.86 17.51 55.47
CA ALA A 12 124.70 17.95 54.70
C ALA A 12 125.09 18.24 53.24
N GLU A 13 126.29 18.79 53.00
CA GLU A 13 126.80 19.02 51.66
C GLU A 13 127.18 17.71 50.95
N TYR A 14 127.76 16.74 51.66
CA TYR A 14 128.02 15.40 51.15
C TYR A 14 126.72 14.67 50.72
N PHE A 15 125.65 14.73 51.53
CA PHE A 15 124.35 14.16 51.15
C PHE A 15 123.69 14.96 50.01
N ARG A 16 123.77 16.29 49.99
CA ARG A 16 123.25 17.10 48.88
C ARG A 16 123.95 16.80 47.56
N LEU A 17 125.28 16.62 47.56
CA LEU A 17 126.03 16.25 46.36
C LEU A 17 125.72 14.82 45.92
N GLN A 18 125.73 13.83 46.83
CA GLN A 18 125.47 12.44 46.47
C GLN A 18 124.04 12.19 46.02
N TYR A 19 123.04 12.80 46.67
CA TYR A 19 121.66 12.69 46.21
C TYR A 19 121.41 13.56 44.96
N GLY A 20 122.02 14.74 44.85
CA GLY A 20 121.90 15.63 43.70
C GLY A 20 122.50 15.04 42.41
N GLU A 21 123.73 14.55 42.46
CA GLU A 21 124.39 13.91 41.30
C GLU A 21 123.70 12.61 40.91
N ARG A 22 123.20 11.83 41.88
CA ARG A 22 122.49 10.58 41.60
C ARG A 22 121.08 10.79 41.06
N LEU A 23 120.36 11.83 41.51
CA LEU A 23 119.09 12.25 40.91
C LEU A 23 119.29 12.75 39.47
N LEU A 24 120.34 13.53 39.22
CA LEU A 24 120.70 13.99 37.86
C LEU A 24 121.03 12.83 36.92
N GLN A 25 121.79 11.83 37.38
CA GLN A 25 122.06 10.61 36.58
C GLN A 25 120.82 9.75 36.34
N MET A 26 119.85 9.72 37.27
CA MET A 26 118.58 9.01 37.06
C MET A 26 117.64 9.75 36.10
N LEU A 27 117.64 11.08 36.13
CA LEU A 27 116.87 11.92 35.19
C LEU A 27 117.44 11.87 33.77
N GLN A 28 118.76 11.73 33.61
CA GLN A 28 119.42 11.64 32.31
C GLN A 28 119.25 10.27 31.61
N LYS A 29 118.78 9.23 32.33
CA LYS A 29 118.49 7.90 31.78
C LYS A 29 117.05 7.70 31.29
N LEU A 30 116.19 8.73 31.39
CA LEU A 30 114.85 8.69 30.82
C LEU A 30 114.90 9.05 29.33
N PRO A 31 114.27 8.26 28.44
CA PRO A 31 114.33 8.52 27.00
C PRO A 31 113.70 9.89 26.66
N ASN A 32 114.44 10.71 25.91
CA ASN A 32 113.96 11.94 25.30
C ASN A 32 112.95 11.57 24.19
N VAL A 33 111.65 11.62 24.49
CA VAL A 33 110.58 11.52 23.49
C VAL A 33 110.15 12.94 23.13
N GLU A 34 110.72 13.45 22.05
CA GLU A 34 110.33 14.70 21.39
C GLU A 34 108.86 14.57 20.93
N GLY A 35 107.95 15.12 21.74
CA GLY A 35 106.50 15.10 21.47
C GLY A 35 105.61 15.07 22.72
N ALA A 36 106.15 14.82 23.91
CA ALA A 36 105.37 14.82 25.14
C ALA A 36 105.49 16.16 25.90
N SER A 37 104.69 17.16 25.51
CA SER A 37 104.45 18.35 26.36
C SER A 37 103.56 18.05 27.56
N GLU A 38 103.28 16.78 27.86
CA GLU A 38 102.33 16.40 28.88
C GLU A 38 102.84 15.19 29.66
N SER A 39 102.97 15.35 30.97
CA SER A 39 103.12 14.23 31.91
C SER A 39 102.09 13.15 31.54
N PRO A 40 102.40 11.84 31.65
CA PRO A 40 101.45 10.75 31.37
C PRO A 40 100.07 10.93 32.02
N SER A 41 100.01 11.65 33.14
CA SER A 41 98.78 12.07 33.80
C SER A 41 97.96 13.15 33.06
N ILE A 42 98.59 14.10 32.36
CA ILE A 42 97.91 15.15 31.59
C ILE A 42 97.36 14.55 30.27
N TRP A 43 98.14 13.71 29.57
CA TRP A 43 97.65 13.04 28.36
C TRP A 43 96.45 12.11 28.65
N LEU A 44 96.47 11.40 29.78
CA LEU A 44 95.32 10.60 30.23
C LEU A 44 94.10 11.46 30.55
N LEU A 45 94.30 12.66 31.13
CA LEU A 45 93.23 13.63 31.37
C LEU A 45 92.65 14.17 30.06
N GLU A 46 93.48 14.42 29.06
CA GLU A 46 93.06 14.94 27.77
C GLU A 46 92.32 13.87 26.96
N LYS A 47 92.79 12.62 26.94
CA LYS A 47 92.04 11.49 26.39
C LYS A 47 90.72 11.26 27.12
N LYS A 48 90.69 11.40 28.44
CA LYS A 48 89.45 11.34 29.22
C LYS A 48 88.47 12.44 28.79
N LYS A 49 88.95 13.68 28.62
CA LYS A 49 88.15 14.81 28.12
C LYS A 49 87.63 14.59 26.70
N GLU A 50 88.46 14.08 25.79
CA GLU A 50 88.04 13.70 24.44
C GLU A 50 86.97 12.60 24.44
N THR A 51 87.15 11.57 25.26
CA THR A 51 86.15 10.48 25.38
C THR A 51 84.84 11.00 25.98
N GLU A 52 84.90 11.95 26.92
CA GLU A 52 83.72 12.59 27.50
C GLU A 52 82.98 13.45 26.46
N ILE A 53 83.70 14.25 25.67
CA ILE A 53 83.13 15.04 24.56
C ILE A 53 82.54 14.11 23.48
N MET A 54 83.24 13.04 23.12
CA MET A 54 82.74 12.02 22.18
C MET A 54 81.50 11.32 22.73
N HIS A 55 81.48 11.00 24.03
CA HIS A 55 80.33 10.41 24.69
C HIS A 55 79.13 11.37 24.69
N GLN A 56 79.33 12.64 25.03
CA GLN A 56 78.30 13.67 25.00
C GLN A 56 77.73 13.88 23.59
N THR A 57 78.57 13.94 22.55
CA THR A 57 78.12 14.05 21.16
C THR A 57 77.37 12.81 20.68
N MET A 58 77.80 11.61 21.08
CA MET A 58 77.09 10.35 20.85
C MET A 58 75.71 10.33 21.53
N VAL A 59 75.62 10.77 22.79
CA VAL A 59 74.36 10.87 23.53
C VAL A 59 73.42 11.88 22.87
N GLN A 60 73.92 13.03 22.40
CA GLN A 60 73.14 14.01 21.65
C GLN A 60 72.62 13.41 20.33
N LYS A 61 73.46 12.71 19.56
CA LYS A 61 73.06 12.03 18.33
C LYS A 61 71.99 10.95 18.60
N LYS A 62 72.14 10.16 19.66
CA LYS A 62 71.14 9.17 20.09
C LYS A 62 69.81 9.83 20.42
N LYS A 63 69.81 10.91 21.19
CA LYS A 63 68.59 11.70 21.51
C LYS A 63 67.94 12.28 20.26
N MET A 64 68.74 12.81 19.33
CA MET A 64 68.23 13.36 18.06
C MET A 64 67.62 12.28 17.16
N PHE A 65 68.25 11.12 17.07
CA PHE A 65 67.70 9.97 16.36
C PHE A 65 66.40 9.50 17.00
N GLN A 66 66.36 9.38 18.33
CA GLN A 66 65.17 9.00 19.09
C GLN A 66 63.99 9.92 18.77
N ARG A 67 64.18 11.25 18.84
CA ARG A 67 63.14 12.24 18.50
C ARG A 67 62.67 12.13 17.04
N ARG A 68 63.59 11.89 16.10
CA ARG A 68 63.25 11.68 14.68
C ARG A 68 62.43 10.41 14.49
N MET A 69 62.79 9.34 15.21
CA MET A 69 62.06 8.09 15.17
C MET A 69 60.65 8.25 15.75
N GLU A 70 60.51 8.96 16.87
CA GLU A 70 59.21 9.29 17.46
C GLU A 70 58.34 10.11 16.49
N THR A 71 58.91 11.12 15.84
CA THR A 71 58.19 11.94 14.85
C THR A 71 57.73 11.11 13.64
N LEU A 72 58.59 10.21 13.15
CA LEU A 72 58.24 9.29 12.07
C LEU A 72 57.14 8.33 12.50
N ASN A 73 57.21 7.79 13.73
CA ASN A 73 56.20 6.89 14.25
C ASN A 73 54.83 7.57 14.36
N LEU A 74 54.78 8.79 14.90
CA LEU A 74 53.56 9.60 14.95
C LEU A 74 52.99 9.85 13.54
N ARG A 75 53.86 10.17 12.57
CA ARG A 75 53.43 10.38 11.19
C ARG A 75 52.91 9.11 10.52
N TRP A 76 53.50 7.95 10.84
CA TRP A 76 53.01 6.65 10.40
C TRP A 76 51.62 6.35 10.97
N GLU A 77 51.40 6.63 12.25
CA GLU A 77 50.09 6.49 12.90
C GLU A 77 49.05 7.44 12.28
N GLU A 78 49.40 8.71 12.04
CA GLU A 78 48.51 9.68 11.38
C GLU A 78 48.11 9.24 9.96
N LEU A 79 49.05 8.68 9.19
CA LEU A 79 48.77 8.14 7.87
C LEU A 79 47.84 6.94 7.95
N GLY A 80 48.04 6.04 8.92
CA GLY A 80 47.15 4.91 9.17
C GLY A 80 45.72 5.36 9.51
N VAL A 81 45.57 6.40 10.34
CA VAL A 81 44.26 6.99 10.66
C VAL A 81 43.61 7.59 9.41
N LYS A 82 44.35 8.35 8.60
CA LYS A 82 43.84 8.94 7.35
C LYS A 82 43.44 7.87 6.33
N GLU A 83 44.22 6.80 6.21
CA GLU A 83 43.89 5.67 5.34
C GLU A 83 42.59 4.98 5.80
N ALA A 84 42.44 4.73 7.11
CA ALA A 84 41.22 4.16 7.67
C ALA A 84 40.00 5.06 7.45
N GLN A 85 40.14 6.38 7.59
CA GLN A 85 39.09 7.34 7.27
C GLN A 85 38.68 7.28 5.80
N LEU A 86 39.64 7.27 4.87
CA LEU A 86 39.36 7.17 3.44
C LEU A 86 38.65 5.87 3.08
N LYS A 87 39.10 4.73 3.63
CA LYS A 87 38.41 3.44 3.46
C LYS A 87 36.97 3.49 3.95
N ALA A 88 36.74 4.10 5.11
CA ALA A 88 35.38 4.28 5.65
C ALA A 88 34.51 5.18 4.76
N HIS A 89 35.07 6.26 4.20
CA HIS A 89 34.36 7.12 3.26
C HIS A 89 34.02 6.40 1.94
N ILE A 90 34.96 5.62 1.39
CA ILE A 90 34.74 4.82 0.19
C ILE A 90 33.60 3.82 0.42
N GLN A 91 33.65 3.07 1.53
CA GLN A 91 32.61 2.11 1.87
C GLN A 91 31.23 2.77 2.00
N LYS A 92 31.15 3.94 2.65
CA LYS A 92 29.91 4.72 2.74
C LYS A 92 29.42 5.19 1.36
N SER A 93 30.33 5.63 0.50
CA SER A 93 29.98 6.08 -0.86
C SER A 93 29.47 4.92 -1.72
N GLU A 94 30.07 3.75 -1.60
CA GLU A 94 29.65 2.53 -2.30
C GLU A 94 28.26 2.09 -1.84
N GLN A 95 28.02 2.06 -0.52
CA GLN A 95 26.69 1.78 0.04
C GLN A 95 25.64 2.79 -0.46
N PHE A 96 25.97 4.08 -0.49
CA PHE A 96 25.07 5.11 -1.00
C PHE A 96 24.72 4.89 -2.48
N ILE A 97 25.70 4.55 -3.32
CA ILE A 97 25.48 4.26 -4.75
C ILE A 97 24.58 3.03 -4.88
N GLN A 98 24.85 1.95 -4.15
CA GLN A 98 24.03 0.73 -4.18
C GLN A 98 22.58 0.99 -3.76
N GLU A 99 22.36 1.74 -2.67
CA GLU A 99 21.02 2.11 -2.21
C GLU A 99 20.28 2.99 -3.22
N ASN A 100 20.98 3.95 -3.83
CA ASN A 100 20.40 4.81 -4.86
C ASN A 100 20.01 4.01 -6.10
N ASP A 101 20.90 3.10 -6.54
CA ASP A 101 20.65 2.19 -7.64
C ASP A 101 19.43 1.31 -7.37
N GLN A 102 19.30 0.79 -6.15
CA GLN A 102 18.16 0.00 -5.74
C GLN A 102 16.85 0.82 -5.73
N LYS A 103 16.90 2.09 -5.29
CA LYS A 103 15.75 3.01 -5.39
C LYS A 103 15.36 3.25 -6.84
N ARG A 104 16.33 3.48 -7.73
CA ARG A 104 16.11 3.64 -9.19
C ARG A 104 15.46 2.40 -9.79
N ILE A 105 15.97 1.20 -9.48
CA ILE A 105 15.42 -0.07 -9.96
C ILE A 105 13.97 -0.26 -9.47
N ARG A 106 13.67 0.03 -8.19
CA ARG A 106 12.31 -0.08 -7.65
C ARG A 106 11.35 0.89 -8.34
N ALA A 107 11.77 2.15 -8.54
CA ALA A 107 10.99 3.15 -9.26
C ALA A 107 10.71 2.72 -10.70
N MET A 108 11.75 2.23 -11.41
CA MET A 108 11.62 1.75 -12.78
C MET A 108 10.70 0.52 -12.88
N LYS A 109 10.81 -0.45 -11.97
CA LYS A 109 9.92 -1.61 -11.93
C LYS A 109 8.47 -1.20 -11.71
N LYS A 110 8.21 -0.26 -10.79
CA LYS A 110 6.86 0.27 -10.56
C LYS A 110 6.31 0.98 -11.79
N ALA A 111 7.09 1.85 -12.41
CA ALA A 111 6.71 2.57 -13.62
C ALA A 111 6.48 1.64 -14.84
N ASN A 112 7.27 0.57 -14.97
CA ASN A 112 7.06 -0.43 -16.02
C ASN A 112 5.78 -1.23 -15.78
N LYS A 113 5.53 -1.68 -14.54
CA LYS A 113 4.31 -2.41 -14.21
C LYS A 113 3.05 -1.57 -14.45
N GLU A 114 3.10 -0.29 -14.11
CA GLU A 114 1.99 0.65 -14.39
C GLU A 114 1.78 0.85 -15.90
N ARG A 115 2.85 0.99 -16.68
CA ARG A 115 2.77 1.08 -18.15
C ARG A 115 2.21 -0.19 -18.78
N GLU A 116 2.60 -1.36 -18.29
CA GLU A 116 2.13 -2.65 -18.79
C GLU A 116 0.63 -2.83 -18.50
N LEU A 117 0.19 -2.56 -17.27
CA LEU A 117 -1.23 -2.59 -16.90
C LEU A 117 -2.05 -1.60 -17.76
N LYS A 118 -1.53 -0.39 -17.98
CA LYS A 118 -2.18 0.58 -18.86
C LYS A 118 -2.30 0.07 -20.30
N CYS A 119 -1.26 -0.59 -20.82
CA CYS A 119 -1.29 -1.20 -22.15
C CYS A 119 -2.35 -2.30 -22.24
N GLN A 120 -2.41 -3.19 -21.25
CA GLN A 120 -3.41 -4.27 -21.15
C GLN A 120 -4.84 -3.71 -21.12
N HIS A 121 -5.13 -2.76 -20.22
CA HIS A 121 -6.45 -2.14 -20.14
C HIS A 121 -6.84 -1.38 -21.40
N MET A 122 -5.88 -0.76 -22.09
CA MET A 122 -6.13 -0.10 -23.36
C MET A 122 -6.52 -1.11 -24.45
N GLN A 123 -5.83 -2.25 -24.52
CA GLN A 123 -6.18 -3.34 -25.44
C GLN A 123 -7.56 -3.91 -25.13
N GLU A 124 -7.86 -4.20 -23.87
CA GLU A 124 -9.18 -4.66 -23.43
C GLU A 124 -10.26 -3.66 -23.82
N LEU A 125 -10.05 -2.36 -23.55
CA LEU A 125 -11.00 -1.32 -23.90
C LEU A 125 -11.26 -1.27 -25.42
N THR A 126 -10.22 -1.41 -26.24
CA THR A 126 -10.40 -1.46 -27.70
C THR A 126 -11.20 -2.67 -28.15
N LYS A 127 -10.95 -3.85 -27.56
CA LYS A 127 -11.70 -5.08 -27.84
C LYS A 127 -13.18 -4.93 -27.48
N HIS A 128 -13.47 -4.48 -26.26
CA HIS A 128 -14.86 -4.27 -25.81
C HIS A 128 -15.57 -3.21 -26.67
N LYS A 129 -14.87 -2.15 -27.10
CA LYS A 129 -15.44 -1.15 -28.03
C LYS A 129 -15.81 -1.78 -29.37
N GLN A 130 -14.95 -2.63 -29.93
CA GLN A 130 -15.24 -3.34 -31.18
C GLN A 130 -16.43 -4.30 -31.03
N GLU A 131 -16.48 -5.08 -29.94
CA GLU A 131 -17.58 -5.99 -29.62
C GLU A 131 -18.92 -5.23 -29.46
N MET A 132 -18.90 -4.08 -28.78
CA MET A 132 -20.08 -3.22 -28.64
C MET A 132 -20.60 -2.71 -29.99
N VAL A 133 -19.71 -2.34 -30.91
CA VAL A 133 -20.10 -1.91 -32.26
C VAL A 133 -20.69 -3.09 -33.05
N ALA A 134 -20.05 -4.27 -33.00
CA ALA A 134 -20.55 -5.47 -33.67
C ALA A 134 -21.94 -5.89 -33.16
N LEU A 135 -22.14 -5.92 -31.84
CA LEU A 135 -23.43 -6.23 -31.22
C LEU A 135 -24.51 -5.20 -31.59
N ARG A 136 -24.16 -3.91 -31.65
CA ARG A 136 -25.10 -2.86 -32.10
C ARG A 136 -25.52 -3.07 -33.56
N LEU A 137 -24.58 -3.43 -34.43
CA LEU A 137 -24.87 -3.69 -35.84
C LEU A 137 -25.78 -4.92 -35.98
N GLU A 138 -25.51 -6.00 -35.24
CA GLU A 138 -26.37 -7.19 -35.23
C GLU A 138 -27.77 -6.89 -34.69
N HIS A 139 -27.87 -6.11 -33.62
CA HIS A 139 -29.15 -5.65 -33.11
C HIS A 139 -29.92 -4.83 -34.14
N GLN A 140 -29.25 -3.89 -34.84
CA GLN A 140 -29.87 -3.11 -35.90
C GLN A 140 -30.36 -3.99 -37.06
N ARG A 141 -29.55 -4.98 -37.47
CA ARG A 141 -29.90 -5.96 -38.50
C ARG A 141 -31.13 -6.79 -38.12
N LEU A 142 -31.17 -7.31 -36.90
CA LEU A 142 -32.31 -8.08 -36.41
C LEU A 142 -33.56 -7.20 -36.23
N SER A 143 -33.40 -5.97 -35.75
CA SER A 143 -34.50 -5.01 -35.63
C SER A 143 -35.10 -4.65 -36.98
N ALA A 144 -34.27 -4.47 -38.02
CA ALA A 144 -34.74 -4.27 -39.38
C ALA A 144 -35.56 -5.47 -39.87
N LYS A 145 -35.02 -6.70 -39.72
CA LYS A 145 -35.76 -7.93 -40.07
C LYS A 145 -37.10 -8.03 -39.34
N LEU A 146 -37.13 -7.72 -38.05
CA LEU A 146 -38.37 -7.76 -37.26
C LEU A 146 -39.41 -6.74 -37.76
N LYS A 147 -38.97 -5.57 -38.21
CA LYS A 147 -39.86 -4.60 -38.86
C LYS A 147 -40.40 -5.14 -40.18
N ASP A 148 -39.57 -5.79 -41.00
CA ASP A 148 -40.02 -6.44 -42.24
C ASP A 148 -41.05 -7.53 -41.93
N TYR A 149 -40.82 -8.31 -40.86
CA TYR A 149 -41.77 -9.34 -40.42
C TYR A 149 -43.07 -8.81 -39.81
N SER A 150 -43.16 -7.52 -39.47
CA SER A 150 -44.36 -6.93 -38.89
C SER A 150 -45.58 -7.02 -39.81
N ILE A 151 -45.37 -7.00 -41.13
CA ILE A 151 -46.45 -7.13 -42.12
C ILE A 151 -47.06 -8.53 -42.03
N PHE A 152 -46.21 -9.57 -41.96
CA PHE A 152 -46.67 -10.95 -41.81
C PHE A 152 -47.37 -11.17 -40.47
N ASN A 153 -46.84 -10.60 -39.38
CA ASN A 153 -47.50 -10.70 -38.08
C ASN A 153 -48.91 -10.09 -38.11
N LYS A 154 -49.06 -8.87 -38.66
CA LYS A 154 -50.38 -8.23 -38.82
C LYS A 154 -51.33 -9.04 -39.71
N TYR A 155 -50.80 -9.64 -40.77
CA TYR A 155 -51.60 -10.50 -41.64
C TYR A 155 -52.10 -11.74 -40.86
N LEU A 156 -51.21 -12.41 -40.13
CA LEU A 156 -51.56 -13.57 -39.32
C LEU A 156 -52.58 -13.22 -38.22
N GLU A 157 -52.39 -12.10 -37.51
CA GLU A 157 -53.37 -11.59 -36.54
C GLU A 157 -54.76 -11.45 -37.17
N LYS A 158 -54.82 -10.85 -38.38
CA LYS A 158 -56.09 -10.66 -39.10
C LYS A 158 -56.71 -11.98 -39.59
N VAL A 159 -55.90 -12.94 -40.01
CA VAL A 159 -56.38 -14.28 -40.40
C VAL A 159 -56.95 -15.02 -39.18
N VAL A 160 -56.28 -14.95 -38.04
CA VAL A 160 -56.75 -15.55 -36.78
C VAL A 160 -58.02 -14.86 -36.30
N GLU A 161 -58.09 -13.53 -36.35
CA GLU A 161 -59.30 -12.78 -35.98
C GLU A 161 -60.51 -13.20 -36.82
N ASN A 162 -60.30 -13.37 -38.13
CA ASN A 162 -61.33 -13.80 -39.08
C ASN A 162 -61.60 -15.31 -39.11
N SER A 163 -60.87 -16.10 -38.30
CA SER A 163 -61.05 -17.55 -38.25
C SER A 163 -62.41 -17.94 -37.68
N GLU A 164 -62.89 -19.11 -38.09
CA GLU A 164 -64.15 -19.63 -37.56
C GLU A 164 -64.05 -19.93 -36.06
N GLU A 165 -62.86 -20.30 -35.58
CA GLU A 165 -62.56 -20.52 -34.17
C GLU A 165 -62.71 -19.24 -33.34
N SER A 166 -62.18 -18.10 -33.82
CA SER A 166 -62.34 -16.79 -33.17
C SER A 166 -63.81 -16.39 -33.11
N ARG A 167 -64.54 -16.58 -34.22
CA ARG A 167 -65.99 -16.32 -34.29
C ARG A 167 -66.77 -17.22 -33.32
N TRP A 168 -66.45 -18.51 -33.28
CA TRP A 168 -67.07 -19.47 -32.36
C TRP A 168 -66.80 -19.13 -30.91
N ALA A 169 -65.56 -18.77 -30.56
CA ALA A 169 -65.21 -18.32 -29.21
C ALA A 169 -66.01 -17.07 -28.81
N HIS A 170 -66.20 -16.12 -29.73
CA HIS A 170 -67.01 -14.93 -29.46
C HIS A 170 -68.49 -15.26 -29.24
N ILE A 171 -69.07 -16.15 -30.06
CA ILE A 171 -70.46 -16.62 -29.90
C ILE A 171 -70.62 -17.36 -28.57
N GLN A 172 -69.71 -18.27 -28.23
CA GLN A 172 -69.74 -19.01 -26.97
C GLN A 172 -69.64 -18.07 -25.77
N ASN A 173 -68.70 -17.11 -25.78
CA ASN A 173 -68.57 -16.12 -24.72
C ASN A 173 -69.84 -15.27 -24.56
N THR A 174 -70.47 -14.88 -25.67
CA THR A 174 -71.72 -14.12 -25.64
C THR A 174 -72.89 -14.97 -25.13
N ALA A 175 -72.99 -16.22 -25.57
CA ALA A 175 -73.99 -17.16 -25.09
C ALA A 175 -73.83 -17.41 -23.58
N ALA A 176 -72.61 -17.65 -23.09
CA ALA A 176 -72.32 -17.81 -21.67
C ALA A 176 -72.76 -16.59 -20.85
N LYS A 177 -72.46 -15.37 -21.32
CA LYS A 177 -72.92 -14.12 -20.70
C LYS A 177 -74.45 -14.02 -20.65
N LYS A 178 -75.14 -14.33 -21.75
CA LYS A 178 -76.61 -14.31 -21.82
C LYS A 178 -77.24 -15.36 -20.91
N THR A 179 -76.70 -16.58 -20.86
CA THR A 179 -77.16 -17.66 -19.98
C THR A 179 -76.99 -17.28 -18.51
N LEU A 180 -75.85 -16.69 -18.14
CA LEU A 180 -75.62 -16.21 -16.77
C LEU A 180 -76.63 -15.11 -16.38
N LEU A 181 -76.86 -14.15 -17.26
CA LEU A 181 -77.83 -13.08 -17.05
C LEU A 181 -79.26 -13.65 -16.88
N LEU A 182 -79.66 -14.56 -17.77
CA LEU A 182 -80.96 -15.23 -17.67
C LEU A 182 -81.09 -15.97 -16.34
N GLY A 183 -80.07 -16.72 -15.92
CA GLY A 183 -80.07 -17.40 -14.61
C GLY A 183 -80.21 -16.42 -13.45
N THR A 184 -79.56 -15.26 -13.53
CA THR A 184 -79.66 -14.22 -12.50
C THR A 184 -81.06 -13.62 -12.45
N ILE A 185 -81.68 -13.33 -13.60
CA ILE A 185 -83.05 -12.85 -13.69
C ILE A 185 -84.01 -13.90 -13.12
N LYS A 186 -83.88 -15.16 -13.54
CA LYS A 186 -84.70 -16.27 -13.02
C LYS A 186 -84.63 -16.36 -11.51
N MET A 187 -83.43 -16.28 -10.93
CA MET A 187 -83.26 -16.35 -9.47
C MET A 187 -83.83 -15.13 -8.75
N ALA A 188 -83.63 -13.92 -9.28
CA ALA A 188 -84.21 -12.72 -8.71
C ALA A 188 -85.75 -12.75 -8.73
N THR A 189 -86.33 -13.16 -9.87
CA THR A 189 -87.77 -13.36 -10.03
C THR A 189 -88.30 -14.39 -9.05
N LEU A 190 -87.67 -15.57 -8.97
CA LEU A 190 -88.12 -16.63 -8.06
C LEU A 190 -88.08 -16.16 -6.60
N ASN A 191 -87.00 -15.46 -6.20
CA ASN A 191 -86.88 -14.90 -4.86
C ASN A 191 -88.00 -13.90 -4.54
N LEU A 192 -88.32 -13.00 -5.48
CA LEU A 192 -89.42 -12.04 -5.33
C LEU A 192 -90.79 -12.73 -5.29
N PHE A 193 -91.01 -13.73 -6.14
CA PHE A 193 -92.24 -14.51 -6.18
C PHE A 193 -92.48 -15.26 -4.88
N GLN A 194 -91.43 -15.86 -4.29
CA GLN A 194 -91.53 -16.52 -2.99
C GLN A 194 -91.93 -15.55 -1.87
N ILE A 195 -91.42 -14.31 -1.90
CA ILE A 195 -91.84 -13.26 -0.97
C ILE A 195 -93.32 -12.93 -1.15
N VAL A 196 -93.76 -12.66 -2.39
CA VAL A 196 -95.17 -12.36 -2.73
C VAL A 196 -96.10 -13.49 -2.29
N SER A 197 -95.76 -14.74 -2.63
CA SER A 197 -96.52 -15.94 -2.24
C SER A 197 -96.64 -16.08 -0.72
N LYS A 198 -95.54 -15.82 0.02
CA LYS A 198 -95.56 -15.81 1.48
C LYS A 198 -96.50 -14.75 2.07
N HIS A 199 -96.60 -13.57 1.44
CA HIS A 199 -97.51 -12.51 1.87
C HIS A 199 -98.98 -12.81 1.57
N LEU A 200 -99.26 -13.46 0.43
CA LEU A 200 -100.61 -13.85 0.01
C LEU A 200 -101.16 -15.06 0.79
N LYS A 201 -100.30 -15.81 1.52
CA LYS A 201 -100.65 -17.04 2.24
C LYS A 201 -101.30 -18.14 1.37
N GLU A 202 -101.20 -18.02 0.05
CA GLU A 202 -101.68 -19.01 -0.90
C GLU A 202 -100.55 -19.97 -1.28
N VAL A 203 -100.85 -21.27 -1.31
CA VAL A 203 -99.99 -22.27 -1.93
C VAL A 203 -100.30 -22.27 -3.42
N THR A 204 -99.78 -21.27 -4.14
CA THR A 204 -99.85 -21.26 -5.59
C THR A 204 -98.82 -22.23 -6.15
N GLU A 205 -99.29 -23.31 -6.76
CA GLU A 205 -98.50 -24.36 -7.39
C GLU A 205 -97.93 -23.86 -8.73
N VAL A 206 -97.01 -22.89 -8.68
CA VAL A 206 -96.28 -22.40 -9.85
C VAL A 206 -94.98 -23.18 -10.00
N ALA A 207 -94.76 -23.73 -11.19
CA ALA A 207 -93.52 -24.46 -11.48
C ALA A 207 -92.30 -23.55 -11.28
N LEU A 208 -91.23 -24.11 -10.69
CA LEU A 208 -89.99 -23.38 -10.36
C LEU A 208 -89.33 -22.72 -11.60
N GLU A 209 -89.50 -23.32 -12.78
CA GLU A 209 -88.94 -22.82 -14.05
C GLU A 209 -89.87 -21.88 -14.83
N ASP A 210 -91.11 -21.67 -14.38
CA ASP A 210 -92.07 -20.82 -15.08
C ASP A 210 -91.90 -19.35 -14.67
N THR A 211 -90.81 -18.75 -15.13
CA THR A 211 -90.45 -17.36 -14.83
C THR A 211 -91.51 -16.36 -15.29
N HIS A 212 -92.25 -16.67 -16.36
CA HIS A 212 -93.30 -15.77 -16.88
C HIS A 212 -94.47 -15.69 -15.90
N LYS A 213 -95.01 -16.84 -15.47
CA LYS A 213 -96.10 -16.84 -14.47
C LYS A 213 -95.66 -16.26 -13.12
N GLN A 214 -94.42 -16.51 -12.71
CA GLN A 214 -93.86 -15.90 -11.49
C GLN A 214 -93.84 -14.37 -11.60
N LEU A 215 -93.42 -13.82 -12.74
CA LEU A 215 -93.45 -12.38 -13.02
C LEU A 215 -94.88 -11.83 -13.06
N ASP A 216 -95.80 -12.51 -13.72
CA ASP A 216 -97.21 -12.08 -13.81
C ASP A 216 -97.84 -11.95 -12.41
N MET A 217 -97.55 -12.91 -11.53
CA MET A 217 -98.03 -12.88 -10.15
C MET A 217 -97.37 -11.77 -9.32
N ILE A 218 -96.07 -11.54 -9.48
CA ILE A 218 -95.40 -10.40 -8.85
C ILE A 218 -96.00 -9.08 -9.35
N GLN A 219 -96.23 -8.95 -10.65
CA GLN A 219 -96.80 -7.77 -11.28
C GLN A 219 -98.22 -7.50 -10.78
N GLN A 220 -99.09 -8.52 -10.76
CA GLN A 220 -100.45 -8.40 -10.24
C GLN A 220 -100.45 -7.97 -8.78
N PHE A 221 -99.59 -8.58 -7.95
CA PHE A 221 -99.47 -8.19 -6.55
C PHE A 221 -99.03 -6.73 -6.36
N ILE A 222 -98.05 -6.26 -7.14
CA ILE A 222 -97.61 -4.85 -7.11
C ILE A 222 -98.74 -3.92 -7.56
N GLN A 223 -99.48 -4.30 -8.59
CA GLN A 223 -100.62 -3.55 -9.11
C GLN A 223 -101.74 -3.43 -8.06
N ASP A 224 -102.14 -4.56 -7.45
CA ASP A 224 -103.17 -4.59 -6.41
C ASP A 224 -102.78 -3.71 -5.22
N ARG A 225 -101.53 -3.80 -4.76
CA ARG A 225 -101.02 -2.96 -3.66
C ARG A 225 -100.97 -1.48 -4.04
N SER A 226 -100.63 -1.15 -5.28
CA SER A 226 -100.62 0.21 -5.79
C SER A 226 -102.02 0.79 -5.87
N ASP A 227 -103.00 -0.01 -6.33
CA ASP A 227 -104.40 0.38 -6.43
C ASP A 227 -105.02 0.57 -5.04
N ILE A 228 -104.74 -0.33 -4.10
CA ILE A 228 -105.12 -0.18 -2.68
C ILE A 228 -104.54 1.12 -2.11
N TRP A 229 -103.26 1.39 -2.33
CA TRP A 229 -102.61 2.60 -1.83
C TRP A 229 -103.17 3.87 -2.46
N ALA A 230 -103.42 3.87 -3.77
CA ALA A 230 -104.06 4.98 -4.48
C ALA A 230 -105.46 5.27 -3.94
N GLU A 231 -106.23 4.21 -3.64
CA GLU A 231 -107.56 4.32 -3.05
C GLU A 231 -107.51 4.87 -1.60
N VAL A 232 -106.56 4.39 -0.78
CA VAL A 232 -106.31 4.93 0.57
C VAL A 232 -105.95 6.42 0.49
N LYS A 233 -105.06 6.81 -0.43
CA LYS A 233 -104.64 8.21 -0.62
C LYS A 233 -105.80 9.11 -1.07
N LYS A 234 -106.67 8.64 -1.96
CA LYS A 234 -107.90 9.36 -2.35
C LYS A 234 -108.81 9.59 -1.15
N LYS A 235 -109.00 8.58 -0.32
CA LYS A 235 -109.81 8.67 0.92
C LYS A 235 -109.20 9.59 1.96
N GLU A 236 -107.87 9.60 2.10
CA GLU A 236 -107.14 10.54 2.96
C GLU A 236 -107.36 12.00 2.51
N GLN A 237 -107.25 12.26 1.21
CA GLN A 237 -107.46 13.59 0.62
C GLN A 237 -108.92 14.06 0.72
N GLN A 238 -109.89 13.15 0.69
CA GLN A 238 -111.30 13.44 0.94
C GLN A 238 -111.58 13.74 2.41
N ARG A 239 -110.84 13.11 3.34
CA ARG A 239 -110.95 13.37 4.79
C ARG A 239 -110.32 14.69 5.23
N VAL A 240 -109.28 15.19 4.55
CA VAL A 240 -108.65 16.49 4.84
C VAL A 240 -109.44 17.69 4.27
N ARG A 241 -110.42 17.44 3.39
CA ARG A 241 -111.32 18.45 2.80
C ARG A 241 -112.65 18.62 3.54
N ILE A 242 -112.82 17.93 4.68
CA ILE A 242 -113.93 18.08 5.64
C ILE A 242 -113.32 18.69 6.89
#